data_AF-A0A350DHH6-F1
#
_entry.id   AF-A0A350DHH6-F1
#
_cell.length_a   1.000
_cell.length_b   1.000
_cell.length_c   1.000
_cell.angle_alpha   90.00
_cell.angle_beta   90.00
_cell.angle_gamma   90.00
#
_symmetry.space_group_name_H-M   'P 1'
#
loop_
_entity.id
_entity.type
_entity.pdbx_description
1 polymer ?
#
loop_
_entity_poly.entity_id
_entity_poly.type
_entity_poly.pdbx_seq_one_letter_code
_entity_poly.pdbx_strand_id
1 'polypeptide(L)'
;WHKDIQDRDALAGVPESALETLKALADAKGVDGYRITLDFPSFFPIVSYADSRELREEVYTAFVTRASDQGPNAGKFDNAPILEEILALRQELARLLGFDTYADYSLTTKMADSPAQVLDFLEDLARRAKPQAQEEFAELSAYARDELGIETLNPWDVAYVSEKLREARYAISQEQLRPYFPAPRVVDGLFQVVERLYNVQVKEDSSAPSYHDDVRFFRITEQGKPIAGFYLDLYAREGKRGGAWMADCRVRRKTENGVQLPVAFLTCNFTAPVGGKPALLTHDEVTTLFHEFGHGLHHMLTKQDVADVSGINGVAWDAVELPSQFMENYCWEREGLDLLAKHVDTGEPLPDVLFERLQAAKNFQSAMGMVRQIEFSLFDLRLHHELEAPSASDVQTLL
;
A
#
# COMPACT_ATOMS: atom_id res chain seq x y z
N TRP A 1 -3.91 8.75 -18.08
CA TRP A 1 -2.66 8.98 -18.83
C TRP A 1 -2.10 7.62 -19.21
N HIS A 2 -1.51 7.50 -20.39
CA HIS A 2 -0.72 6.33 -20.77
C HIS A 2 0.42 6.78 -21.69
N LYS A 3 1.47 5.98 -21.79
CA LYS A 3 2.54 6.14 -22.77
C LYS A 3 2.81 4.81 -23.44
N ASP A 4 2.73 4.79 -24.77
CA ASP A 4 3.02 3.61 -25.57
C ASP A 4 4.46 3.68 -26.08
N ILE A 5 5.18 2.58 -25.95
CA ILE A 5 6.58 2.45 -26.32
C ILE A 5 6.73 1.24 -27.23
N GLN A 6 7.17 1.47 -28.47
CA GLN A 6 7.39 0.39 -29.44
C GLN A 6 8.74 -0.29 -29.23
N ASP A 7 9.77 0.49 -28.93
CA ASP A 7 11.15 0.02 -28.82
C ASP A 7 11.47 -0.41 -27.38
N ARG A 8 11.87 -1.67 -27.23
CA ARG A 8 12.28 -2.24 -25.93
C ARG A 8 13.51 -1.52 -25.37
N ASP A 9 14.39 -0.98 -26.22
CA ASP A 9 15.61 -0.30 -25.78
C ASP A 9 15.30 0.99 -24.99
N ALA A 10 14.15 1.62 -25.25
CA ALA A 10 13.67 2.76 -24.47
C ALA A 10 13.26 2.39 -23.02
N LEU A 11 13.16 1.09 -22.72
CA LEU A 11 12.87 0.53 -21.40
C LEU A 11 14.09 -0.18 -20.79
N ALA A 12 15.31 0.18 -21.21
CA ALA A 12 16.54 -0.33 -20.61
C ALA A 12 16.52 -0.19 -19.07
N GLY A 13 17.00 -1.22 -18.39
CA GLY A 13 17.01 -1.33 -16.92
C GLY A 13 15.72 -1.88 -16.30
N VAL A 14 14.56 -1.74 -16.98
CA VAL A 14 13.27 -2.25 -16.47
C VAL A 14 13.28 -3.80 -16.42
N PRO A 15 12.93 -4.43 -15.28
CA PRO A 15 12.94 -5.88 -15.13
C PRO A 15 11.98 -6.59 -16.09
N GLU A 16 12.31 -7.83 -16.47
CA GLU A 16 11.47 -8.63 -17.39
C GLU A 16 10.04 -8.80 -16.86
N SER A 17 9.86 -8.97 -15.55
CA SER A 17 8.55 -9.08 -14.90
C SER A 17 7.67 -7.84 -15.13
N ALA A 18 8.27 -6.65 -15.07
CA ALA A 18 7.60 -5.40 -15.38
C ALA A 18 7.37 -5.26 -16.89
N LEU A 19 8.34 -5.63 -17.74
CA LEU A 19 8.16 -5.63 -19.20
C LEU A 19 7.00 -6.53 -19.65
N GLU A 20 6.88 -7.73 -19.09
CA GLU A 20 5.74 -8.64 -19.31
C GLU A 20 4.41 -7.97 -18.94
N THR A 21 4.39 -7.24 -17.82
CA THR A 21 3.20 -6.47 -17.37
C THR A 21 2.86 -5.35 -18.35
N LEU A 22 3.83 -4.52 -18.74
CA LEU A 22 3.63 -3.43 -19.70
C LEU A 22 3.20 -3.95 -21.07
N LYS A 23 3.69 -5.14 -21.47
CA LYS A 23 3.29 -5.80 -22.70
C LYS A 23 1.84 -6.28 -22.62
N ALA A 24 1.45 -6.91 -21.52
CA ALA A 24 0.06 -7.33 -21.30
C ALA A 24 -0.92 -6.14 -21.31
N LEU A 25 -0.52 -4.99 -20.75
CA LEU A 25 -1.32 -3.75 -20.81
C LEU A 25 -1.48 -3.21 -22.23
N ALA A 26 -0.46 -3.35 -23.08
CA ALA A 26 -0.53 -2.96 -24.48
C ALA A 26 -1.45 -3.91 -25.28
N ASP A 27 -1.28 -5.22 -25.07
CA ASP A 27 -2.08 -6.27 -25.73
C ASP A 27 -3.56 -6.15 -25.38
N ALA A 28 -3.90 -5.91 -24.10
CA ALA A 28 -5.27 -5.69 -23.63
C ALA A 28 -5.97 -4.50 -24.32
N LYS A 29 -5.20 -3.61 -24.94
CA LYS A 29 -5.68 -2.42 -25.64
C LYS A 29 -5.43 -2.47 -27.14
N GLY A 30 -4.94 -3.59 -27.66
CA GLY A 30 -4.67 -3.80 -29.09
C GLY A 30 -3.55 -2.90 -29.63
N VAL A 31 -2.55 -2.58 -28.82
CA VAL A 31 -1.39 -1.76 -29.20
C VAL A 31 -0.12 -2.61 -29.19
N ASP A 32 0.70 -2.47 -30.24
CA ASP A 32 2.00 -3.13 -30.31
C ASP A 32 3.00 -2.53 -29.30
N GLY A 33 4.03 -3.29 -28.92
CA GLY A 33 5.02 -2.84 -27.95
C GLY A 33 4.50 -2.89 -26.51
N TYR A 34 4.78 -1.84 -25.73
CA TYR A 34 4.56 -1.74 -24.29
C TYR A 34 3.71 -0.53 -23.94
N ARG A 35 2.88 -0.64 -22.89
CA ARG A 35 2.04 0.46 -22.41
C ARG A 35 2.32 0.73 -20.94
N ILE A 36 2.77 1.94 -20.64
CA ILE A 36 2.92 2.47 -19.28
C ILE A 36 1.60 3.16 -18.87
N THR A 37 1.09 2.82 -17.70
CA THR A 37 -0.03 3.51 -17.02
C THR A 37 0.44 4.10 -15.69
N LEU A 38 -0.46 4.76 -14.97
CA LEU A 38 -0.17 5.33 -13.64
C LEU A 38 -0.63 4.41 -12.49
N ASP A 39 -1.07 3.19 -12.80
CA ASP A 39 -1.32 2.17 -11.77
C ASP A 39 0.01 1.74 -11.17
N PHE A 40 0.06 1.52 -9.86
CA PHE A 40 1.32 1.34 -9.13
C PHE A 40 2.22 0.23 -9.72
N PRO A 41 1.70 -0.96 -10.11
CA PRO A 41 2.51 -2.00 -10.76
C PRO A 41 3.11 -1.62 -12.13
N SER A 42 2.57 -0.60 -12.81
CA SER A 42 3.12 -0.08 -14.06
C SER A 42 4.05 1.12 -13.81
N PHE A 43 3.63 2.03 -12.93
CA PHE A 43 4.34 3.26 -12.59
C PHE A 43 5.66 3.00 -11.84
N PHE A 44 5.60 2.23 -10.75
CA PHE A 44 6.72 2.13 -9.81
C PHE A 44 7.95 1.46 -10.42
N PRO A 45 7.84 0.37 -11.22
CA PRO A 45 9.01 -0.20 -11.87
C PRO A 45 9.72 0.77 -12.82
N ILE A 46 9.01 1.70 -13.47
CA ILE A 46 9.64 2.68 -14.35
C ILE A 46 10.52 3.63 -13.54
N VAL A 47 9.99 4.25 -12.49
CA VAL A 47 10.76 5.22 -11.68
C VAL A 47 11.86 4.55 -10.84
N SER A 48 11.78 3.25 -10.58
CA SER A 48 12.78 2.51 -9.79
C SER A 48 13.87 1.85 -10.64
N TYR A 49 13.62 1.54 -11.92
CA TYR A 49 14.56 0.72 -12.70
C TYR A 49 14.91 1.26 -14.09
N ALA A 50 14.09 2.14 -14.70
CA ALA A 50 14.39 2.62 -16.04
C ALA A 50 15.68 3.44 -16.06
N ASP A 51 16.63 3.09 -16.92
CA ASP A 51 17.93 3.77 -17.01
C ASP A 51 17.79 5.18 -17.62
N SER A 52 16.80 5.41 -18.50
CA SER A 52 16.50 6.74 -19.02
C SER A 52 15.91 7.63 -17.92
N ARG A 53 16.68 8.65 -17.52
CA ARG A 53 16.26 9.66 -16.54
C ARG A 53 15.08 10.48 -17.04
N GLU A 54 15.04 10.78 -18.34
CA GLU A 54 13.96 11.51 -18.98
C GLU A 54 12.63 10.73 -18.90
N LEU A 55 12.68 9.42 -19.10
CA LEU A 55 11.49 8.57 -18.93
C LEU A 55 11.02 8.56 -17.47
N ARG A 56 11.95 8.46 -16.51
CA ARG A 56 11.61 8.54 -15.08
C ARG A 56 10.95 9.88 -14.74
N GLU A 57 11.52 10.99 -15.21
CA GLU A 57 10.99 12.35 -15.00
C GLU A 57 9.58 12.50 -15.58
N GLU A 58 9.35 12.05 -16.82
CA GLU A 58 8.05 12.13 -17.48
C GLU A 58 6.98 11.35 -16.71
N VAL A 59 7.28 10.09 -16.35
CA VAL A 59 6.35 9.20 -15.65
C VAL A 59 6.10 9.68 -14.22
N TYR A 60 7.14 10.13 -13.52
CA TYR A 60 7.03 10.74 -12.20
C TYR A 60 6.14 11.98 -12.23
N THR A 61 6.40 12.91 -13.16
CA THR A 61 5.63 14.14 -13.30
C THR A 61 4.16 13.83 -13.58
N ALA A 62 3.88 12.92 -14.51
CA ALA A 62 2.51 12.49 -14.81
C ALA A 62 1.78 11.90 -13.59
N PHE A 63 2.51 11.24 -12.67
CA PHE A 63 1.95 10.64 -11.46
C PHE A 63 1.69 11.66 -10.35
N VAL A 64 2.62 12.58 -10.09
CA VAL A 64 2.49 13.56 -8.99
C VAL A 64 1.57 14.73 -9.33
N THR A 65 1.31 14.99 -10.62
CA THR A 65 0.34 16.00 -11.07
C THR A 65 -1.01 15.40 -11.48
N ARG A 66 -1.37 14.23 -10.94
CA ARG A 66 -2.70 13.65 -11.20
C ARG A 66 -3.77 14.53 -10.58
N ALA A 67 -4.85 14.75 -11.34
CA ALA A 67 -6.01 15.49 -10.88
C ALA A 67 -5.67 16.89 -10.34
N SER A 68 -4.76 17.60 -11.02
CA SER A 68 -4.40 18.99 -10.71
C SER A 68 -4.48 19.89 -11.94
N ASP A 69 -4.19 21.17 -11.74
CA ASP A 69 -3.99 22.19 -12.77
C ASP A 69 -2.65 22.03 -13.52
N GLN A 70 -1.83 21.02 -13.19
CA GLN A 70 -0.50 20.79 -13.77
C GLN A 70 -0.41 19.46 -14.56
N GLY A 71 0.63 19.36 -15.38
CA GLY A 71 1.02 18.15 -16.10
C GLY A 71 0.09 17.76 -17.27
N PRO A 72 0.12 16.49 -17.71
CA PRO A 72 -0.43 16.11 -19.03
C PRO A 72 -1.95 16.16 -19.13
N ASN A 73 -2.67 16.27 -18.02
CA ASN A 73 -4.13 16.45 -17.98
C ASN A 73 -4.54 17.70 -17.20
N ALA A 74 -3.66 18.72 -17.15
CA ALA A 74 -3.86 19.99 -16.46
C ALA A 74 -5.28 20.54 -16.64
N GLY A 75 -5.96 20.83 -15.53
CA GLY A 75 -7.28 21.47 -15.49
C GLY A 75 -8.45 20.57 -15.90
N LYS A 76 -8.21 19.35 -16.41
CA LYS A 76 -9.29 18.46 -16.87
C LYS A 76 -10.00 17.73 -15.73
N PHE A 77 -9.23 17.34 -14.73
CA PHE A 77 -9.68 16.55 -13.57
C PHE A 77 -9.22 17.21 -12.27
N ASP A 78 -9.11 18.54 -12.26
CA ASP A 78 -8.52 19.29 -11.17
C ASP A 78 -9.34 19.17 -9.88
N ASN A 79 -8.70 18.65 -8.82
CA ASN A 79 -9.29 18.48 -7.50
C ASN A 79 -9.09 19.72 -6.60
N ALA A 80 -8.33 20.73 -7.02
CA ALA A 80 -8.08 21.92 -6.19
C ALA A 80 -9.37 22.60 -5.72
N PRO A 81 -10.37 22.91 -6.58
CA PRO A 81 -11.62 23.52 -6.13
C PRO A 81 -12.45 22.61 -5.20
N ILE A 82 -12.38 21.29 -5.42
CA ILE A 82 -13.07 20.30 -4.57
C ILE A 82 -12.44 20.28 -3.18
N LEU A 83 -11.11 20.35 -3.10
CA LEU A 83 -10.39 20.40 -1.83
C LEU A 83 -10.73 21.67 -1.03
N GLU A 84 -10.76 22.83 -1.69
CA GLU A 84 -11.18 24.10 -1.06
C GLU A 84 -12.59 24.00 -0.47
N GLU A 85 -13.55 23.46 -1.24
CA GLU A 85 -14.93 23.26 -0.79
C GLU A 85 -15.00 22.28 0.40
N ILE A 86 -14.28 21.15 0.34
CA ILE A 86 -14.23 20.17 1.44
C ILE A 86 -13.74 20.83 2.73
N LEU A 87 -12.67 21.62 2.67
CA LEU A 87 -12.07 22.23 3.86
C LEU A 87 -12.99 23.30 4.46
N ALA A 88 -13.60 24.14 3.62
CA ALA A 88 -14.58 25.13 4.06
C ALA A 88 -15.80 24.46 4.73
N LEU A 89 -16.36 23.40 4.11
CA LEU A 89 -17.50 22.67 4.66
C LEU A 89 -17.17 21.92 5.95
N ARG A 90 -15.96 21.36 6.06
CA ARG A 90 -15.48 20.72 7.28
C ARG A 90 -15.38 21.71 8.44
N GLN A 91 -14.88 22.92 8.18
CA GLN A 91 -14.81 23.96 9.19
C GLN A 91 -16.20 24.48 9.58
N GLU A 92 -17.11 24.63 8.61
CA GLU A 92 -18.51 24.97 8.89
C GLU A 92 -19.19 23.91 9.77
N LEU A 93 -19.01 22.63 9.45
CA LEU A 93 -19.51 21.50 10.25
C LEU A 93 -19.00 21.55 11.69
N ALA A 94 -17.69 21.76 11.88
CA ALA A 94 -17.10 21.85 13.21
C ALA A 94 -17.75 22.96 14.06
N ARG A 95 -17.88 24.16 13.48
CA ARG A 95 -18.51 25.31 14.14
C ARG A 95 -19.98 25.08 14.49
N LEU A 96 -20.75 24.47 13.59
CA LEU A 96 -22.15 24.14 13.83
C LEU A 96 -22.34 23.18 15.01
N LEU A 97 -21.37 22.30 15.24
CA LEU A 97 -21.35 21.34 16.35
C LEU A 97 -20.69 21.89 17.62
N GLY A 98 -20.18 23.13 17.59
CA GLY A 98 -19.58 23.81 18.74
C GLY A 98 -18.09 23.50 18.96
N PHE A 99 -17.38 23.00 17.94
CA PHE A 99 -15.94 22.80 17.95
C PHE A 99 -15.20 23.97 17.29
N ASP A 100 -13.95 24.21 17.71
CA ASP A 100 -13.12 25.27 17.16
C ASP A 100 -12.61 24.92 15.75
N THR A 101 -12.12 23.69 15.56
CA THR A 101 -11.64 23.21 14.27
C THR A 101 -12.17 21.82 13.92
N TYR A 102 -12.04 21.43 12.65
CA TYR A 102 -12.39 20.08 12.22
C TYR A 102 -11.52 19.00 12.87
N ALA A 103 -10.25 19.31 13.18
CA ALA A 103 -9.39 18.42 13.94
C ALA A 103 -9.97 18.12 15.33
N ASP A 104 -10.45 19.13 16.07
CA ASP A 104 -11.10 18.93 17.37
C ASP A 104 -12.32 18.01 17.25
N TYR A 105 -13.18 18.26 16.26
CA TYR A 105 -14.34 17.41 15.98
C TYR A 105 -13.93 15.96 15.66
N SER A 106 -12.93 15.79 14.79
CA SER A 106 -12.44 14.48 14.34
C SER A 106 -11.88 13.63 15.48
N LEU A 107 -11.28 14.24 16.50
CA LEU A 107 -10.67 13.52 17.62
C LEU A 107 -11.69 12.99 18.64
N THR A 108 -12.94 13.48 18.63
CA THR A 108 -13.97 13.06 19.61
C THR A 108 -14.27 11.57 19.66
N THR A 109 -13.97 10.83 18.58
CA THR A 109 -14.14 9.37 18.47
C THR A 109 -12.81 8.61 18.42
N LYS A 110 -11.68 9.29 18.68
CA LYS A 110 -10.34 8.73 18.67
C LYS A 110 -9.77 8.62 20.09
N MET A 111 -8.61 7.98 20.24
CA MET A 111 -7.92 7.87 21.53
C MET A 111 -7.16 9.14 21.89
N ALA A 112 -6.63 9.88 20.92
CA ALA A 112 -5.97 11.15 21.17
C ALA A 112 -6.98 12.22 21.68
N ASP A 113 -6.58 12.93 22.72
CA ASP A 113 -7.44 13.86 23.47
C ASP A 113 -7.54 15.25 22.82
N SER A 114 -6.54 15.67 22.04
CA SER A 114 -6.52 17.01 21.43
C SER A 114 -5.57 17.11 20.22
N PRO A 115 -5.79 18.08 19.30
CA PRO A 115 -4.87 18.29 18.17
C PRO A 115 -3.45 18.62 18.62
N ALA A 116 -3.31 19.39 19.72
CA ALA A 116 -2.01 19.73 20.31
C ALA A 116 -1.22 18.48 20.73
N GLN A 117 -1.88 17.50 21.37
CA GLN A 117 -1.22 16.24 21.74
C GLN A 117 -0.70 15.48 20.51
N VAL A 118 -1.47 15.47 19.42
CA VAL A 118 -1.06 14.80 18.17
C VAL A 118 0.10 15.55 17.51
N LEU A 119 0.05 16.89 17.46
CA LEU A 119 1.15 17.73 16.96
C LEU A 119 2.43 17.49 17.76
N ASP A 120 2.36 17.56 19.09
CA ASP A 120 3.52 17.33 19.97
C ASP A 120 4.15 15.95 19.76
N PHE A 121 3.32 14.91 19.59
CA PHE A 121 3.78 13.56 19.30
C PHE A 121 4.49 13.48 17.94
N LEU A 122 3.87 14.02 16.88
CA LEU A 122 4.45 14.02 15.53
C LEU A 122 5.73 14.84 15.44
N GLU A 123 5.79 15.99 16.12
CA GLU A 123 6.98 16.83 16.17
C GLU A 123 8.12 16.20 16.99
N ASP A 124 7.83 15.48 18.09
CA ASP A 124 8.85 14.73 18.81
C ASP A 124 9.41 13.59 17.96
N LEU A 125 8.55 12.86 17.23
CA LEU A 125 8.99 11.87 16.25
C LEU A 125 9.86 12.51 15.15
N ALA A 126 9.44 13.64 14.60
CA ALA A 126 10.18 14.38 13.57
C ALA A 126 11.57 14.77 14.08
N ARG A 127 11.65 15.29 15.31
CA ARG A 127 12.89 15.72 15.97
C ARG A 127 13.89 14.55 16.10
N ARG A 128 13.41 13.33 16.31
CA ARG A 128 14.23 12.12 16.43
C ARG A 128 14.61 11.51 15.08
N ALA A 129 13.68 11.46 14.13
CA ALA A 129 13.87 10.79 12.84
C ALA A 129 14.62 11.64 11.81
N LYS A 130 14.40 12.97 11.81
CA LYS A 130 14.94 13.88 10.80
C LYS A 130 16.47 13.87 10.69
N PRO A 131 17.27 13.85 11.77
CA PRO A 131 18.72 13.77 11.65
C PRO A 131 19.19 12.53 10.89
N GLN A 132 18.64 11.36 11.23
CA GLN A 132 18.96 10.11 10.53
C GLN A 132 18.51 10.15 9.06
N ALA A 133 17.33 10.70 8.77
CA ALA A 133 16.84 10.84 7.40
C ALA A 133 17.73 11.77 6.55
N GLN A 134 18.30 12.82 7.15
CA GLN A 134 19.26 13.70 6.49
C GLN A 134 20.58 12.98 6.18
N GLU A 135 21.07 12.13 7.08
CA GLU A 135 22.23 11.27 6.82
C GLU A 135 21.96 10.27 5.68
N GLU A 136 20.81 9.60 5.71
CA GLU A 136 20.38 8.67 4.66
C GLU A 136 20.23 9.37 3.29
N PHE A 137 19.68 10.58 3.26
CA PHE A 137 19.54 11.36 2.02
C PHE A 137 20.89 11.89 1.51
N ALA A 138 21.80 12.27 2.42
CA ALA A 138 23.15 12.69 2.06
C ALA A 138 23.96 11.52 1.47
N GLU A 139 23.82 10.33 2.05
CA GLU A 139 24.40 9.10 1.54
C GLU A 139 23.85 8.76 0.15
N LEU A 140 22.52 8.83 -0.01
CA LEU A 140 21.87 8.61 -1.31
C LEU A 140 22.37 9.59 -2.38
N SER A 141 22.49 10.87 -2.01
CA SER A 141 23.00 11.93 -2.90
C SER A 141 24.47 11.72 -3.25
N ALA A 142 25.29 11.26 -2.30
CA ALA A 142 26.70 10.93 -2.56
C ALA A 142 26.82 9.74 -3.52
N TYR A 143 26.07 8.66 -3.28
CA TYR A 143 26.03 7.51 -4.19
C TYR A 143 25.56 7.90 -5.60
N ALA A 144 24.52 8.73 -5.71
CA ALA A 144 24.02 9.23 -6.98
C ALA A 144 25.12 9.94 -7.79
N ARG A 145 25.89 10.82 -7.15
CA ARG A 145 26.96 11.59 -7.79
C ARG A 145 28.16 10.71 -8.11
N ASP A 146 28.65 9.95 -7.13
CA ASP A 146 29.95 9.28 -7.20
C ASP A 146 29.90 8.00 -8.06
N GLU A 147 28.77 7.28 -8.06
CA GLU A 147 28.63 5.99 -8.76
C GLU A 147 27.74 6.08 -10.03
N LEU A 148 26.79 7.02 -10.08
CA LEU A 148 25.81 7.10 -11.18
C LEU A 148 25.94 8.39 -12.02
N GLY A 149 26.83 9.32 -11.65
CA GLY A 149 27.01 10.58 -12.36
C GLY A 149 25.80 11.53 -12.29
N ILE A 150 24.92 11.35 -11.29
CA ILE A 150 23.76 12.22 -11.06
C ILE A 150 24.16 13.31 -10.06
N GLU A 151 24.58 14.46 -10.57
CA GLU A 151 25.08 15.59 -9.77
C GLU A 151 24.04 16.14 -8.78
N THR A 152 22.79 16.26 -9.24
CA THR A 152 21.66 16.73 -8.42
C THR A 152 20.58 15.67 -8.42
N LEU A 153 20.30 15.14 -7.23
CA LEU A 153 19.23 14.18 -7.00
C LEU A 153 17.87 14.89 -7.03
N ASN A 154 17.07 14.63 -8.06
CA ASN A 154 15.71 15.13 -8.17
C ASN A 154 14.70 14.09 -7.64
N PRO A 155 13.44 14.46 -7.38
CA PRO A 155 12.44 13.52 -6.84
C PRO A 155 12.22 12.25 -7.67
N TRP A 156 12.34 12.34 -9.00
CA TRP A 156 12.24 11.20 -9.93
C TRP A 156 13.49 10.31 -9.97
N ASP A 157 14.58 10.70 -9.29
CA ASP A 157 15.79 9.89 -9.17
C ASP A 157 15.80 9.08 -7.86
N VAL A 158 15.05 9.49 -6.83
CA VAL A 158 15.13 8.90 -5.48
C VAL A 158 14.91 7.40 -5.50
N ALA A 159 13.84 6.91 -6.13
CA ALA A 159 13.54 5.48 -6.18
C ALA A 159 14.61 4.69 -6.94
N TYR A 160 15.07 5.19 -8.09
CA TYR A 160 16.13 4.57 -8.89
C TYR A 160 17.45 4.46 -8.13
N VAL A 161 17.91 5.56 -7.54
CA VAL A 161 19.18 5.59 -6.80
C VAL A 161 19.07 4.72 -5.54
N SER A 162 17.92 4.74 -4.84
CA SER A 162 17.69 3.90 -3.67
C SER A 162 17.77 2.41 -4.00
N GLU A 163 17.22 1.99 -5.15
CA GLU A 163 17.33 0.61 -5.63
C GLU A 163 18.79 0.23 -5.87
N LYS A 164 19.52 1.04 -6.65
CA LYS A 164 20.94 0.80 -6.95
C LYS A 164 21.80 0.75 -5.68
N LEU A 165 21.55 1.65 -4.72
CA LEU A 165 22.25 1.69 -3.44
C LEU A 165 21.95 0.44 -2.59
N ARG A 166 20.68 0.01 -2.55
CA ARG A 166 20.26 -1.19 -1.81
C ARG A 166 20.92 -2.44 -2.39
N GLU A 167 20.91 -2.58 -3.72
CA GLU A 167 21.58 -3.69 -4.43
C GLU A 167 23.07 -3.71 -4.13
N ALA A 168 23.75 -2.56 -4.21
CA ALA A 168 25.18 -2.44 -3.95
C ALA A 168 25.54 -2.78 -2.48
N ARG A 169 24.71 -2.38 -1.51
CA ARG A 169 24.97 -2.57 -0.09
C ARG A 169 24.69 -3.98 0.41
N TYR A 170 23.56 -4.54 0.02
CA TYR A 170 23.05 -5.78 0.61
C TYR A 170 23.09 -6.97 -0.33
N ALA A 171 23.48 -6.78 -1.60
CA ALA A 171 23.46 -7.80 -2.63
C ALA A 171 22.09 -8.52 -2.72
N ILE A 172 21.01 -7.76 -2.54
CA ILE A 172 19.62 -8.23 -2.67
C ILE A 172 18.81 -7.19 -3.45
N SER A 173 18.05 -7.68 -4.41
CA SER A 173 17.04 -6.91 -5.12
C SER A 173 15.66 -7.52 -4.92
N GLN A 174 14.60 -6.72 -5.07
CA GLN A 174 13.24 -7.23 -5.03
C GLN A 174 13.01 -8.29 -6.11
N GLU A 175 13.65 -8.15 -7.28
CA GLU A 175 13.55 -9.12 -8.37
C GLU A 175 14.22 -10.47 -8.06
N GLN A 176 15.26 -10.51 -7.20
CA GLN A 176 15.83 -11.78 -6.72
C GLN A 176 14.91 -12.52 -5.75
N LEU A 177 14.12 -11.77 -4.97
CA LEU A 177 13.16 -12.33 -4.01
C LEU A 177 11.85 -12.76 -4.67
N ARG A 178 11.43 -12.06 -5.72
CA ARG A 178 10.14 -12.21 -6.39
C ARG A 178 9.76 -13.65 -6.76
N PRO A 179 10.68 -14.50 -7.29
CA PRO A 179 10.37 -15.90 -7.59
C PRO A 179 9.95 -16.74 -6.38
N TYR A 180 10.29 -16.31 -5.15
CA TYR A 180 9.93 -17.01 -3.92
C TYR A 180 8.53 -16.65 -3.42
N PHE A 181 7.88 -15.61 -3.96
CA PHE A 181 6.56 -15.16 -3.51
C PHE A 181 5.46 -15.29 -4.58
N PRO A 182 5.17 -16.51 -5.12
CA PRO A 182 3.97 -16.70 -5.93
C PRO A 182 2.71 -16.39 -5.13
N ALA A 183 1.82 -15.54 -5.65
CA ALA A 183 0.63 -15.09 -4.93
C ALA A 183 -0.24 -16.25 -4.37
N PRO A 184 -0.52 -17.34 -5.11
CA PRO A 184 -1.25 -18.48 -4.54
C PRO A 184 -0.55 -19.09 -3.32
N ARG A 185 0.78 -19.19 -3.35
CA ARG A 185 1.58 -19.75 -2.26
C ARG A 185 1.60 -18.82 -1.04
N VAL A 186 1.73 -17.52 -1.26
CA VAL A 186 1.68 -16.51 -0.20
C VAL A 186 0.31 -16.53 0.50
N VAL A 187 -0.78 -16.60 -0.27
CA VAL A 187 -2.14 -16.71 0.27
C VAL A 187 -2.31 -17.97 1.11
N ASP A 188 -1.85 -19.13 0.61
CA ASP A 188 -1.90 -20.38 1.36
C ASP A 188 -1.04 -20.35 2.64
N GLY A 189 0.12 -19.70 2.59
CA GLY A 189 0.99 -19.52 3.75
C GLY A 189 0.39 -18.57 4.79
N LEU A 190 -0.25 -17.48 4.34
CA LEU A 190 -1.02 -16.57 5.20
C LEU A 190 -2.11 -17.32 5.95
N PHE A 191 -2.87 -18.18 5.26
CA PHE A 191 -3.88 -19.01 5.92
C PHE A 191 -3.24 -19.93 6.96
N GLN A 192 -2.13 -20.59 6.66
CA GLN A 192 -1.44 -21.42 7.65
C GLN A 192 -0.98 -20.65 8.90
N VAL A 193 -0.51 -19.40 8.74
CA VAL A 193 -0.19 -18.54 9.89
C VAL A 193 -1.44 -18.30 10.74
N VAL A 194 -2.54 -17.92 10.11
CA VAL A 194 -3.82 -17.59 10.77
C VAL A 194 -4.43 -18.79 11.47
N GLU A 195 -4.42 -19.96 10.83
CA GLU A 195 -4.91 -21.21 11.41
C GLU A 195 -4.11 -21.61 12.66
N ARG A 196 -2.80 -21.39 12.68
CA ARG A 196 -1.94 -21.63 13.85
C ARG A 196 -2.20 -20.66 14.99
N LEU A 197 -2.37 -19.37 14.68
CA LEU A 197 -2.55 -18.33 15.70
C LEU A 197 -3.94 -18.38 16.34
N TYR A 198 -4.97 -18.62 15.53
CA TYR A 198 -6.37 -18.43 15.96
C TYR A 198 -7.19 -19.72 15.98
N ASN A 199 -6.59 -20.87 15.65
CA ASN A 199 -7.25 -22.18 15.65
C ASN A 199 -8.53 -22.22 14.79
N VAL A 200 -8.49 -21.51 13.66
CA VAL A 200 -9.53 -21.51 12.62
C VAL A 200 -9.11 -22.39 11.45
N GLN A 201 -9.98 -22.55 10.46
CA GLN A 201 -9.66 -23.11 9.15
C GLN A 201 -10.19 -22.21 8.05
N VAL A 202 -9.41 -21.99 7.00
CA VAL A 202 -9.82 -21.20 5.84
C VAL A 202 -10.04 -22.14 4.66
N LYS A 203 -11.21 -22.05 4.01
CA LYS A 203 -11.54 -22.87 2.85
C LYS A 203 -12.18 -22.03 1.76
N GLU A 204 -11.70 -22.18 0.54
CA GLU A 204 -12.33 -21.57 -0.62
C GLU A 204 -13.74 -22.16 -0.83
N ASP A 205 -14.68 -21.28 -1.19
CA ASP A 205 -16.02 -21.65 -1.61
C ASP A 205 -16.32 -20.98 -2.95
N SER A 206 -16.03 -21.72 -4.02
CA SER A 206 -16.25 -21.30 -5.41
C SER A 206 -17.72 -21.26 -5.82
N SER A 207 -18.66 -21.66 -4.95
CA SER A 207 -20.10 -21.53 -5.22
C SER A 207 -20.66 -20.14 -4.88
N ALA A 208 -19.90 -19.32 -4.15
CA ALA A 208 -20.31 -17.98 -3.80
C ALA A 208 -20.34 -17.07 -5.04
N PRO A 209 -21.35 -16.20 -5.18
CA PRO A 209 -21.40 -15.24 -6.28
C PRO A 209 -20.23 -14.25 -6.17
N SER A 210 -19.61 -13.97 -7.32
CA SER A 210 -18.49 -13.05 -7.45
C SER A 210 -18.82 -11.92 -8.43
N TYR A 211 -18.18 -10.76 -8.24
CA TYR A 211 -18.30 -9.60 -9.11
C TYR A 211 -17.20 -9.50 -10.17
N HIS A 212 -16.20 -10.38 -10.11
CA HIS A 212 -15.10 -10.46 -11.07
C HIS A 212 -14.47 -11.86 -11.07
N ASP A 213 -13.93 -12.30 -12.21
CA ASP A 213 -13.39 -13.66 -12.37
C ASP A 213 -12.16 -13.93 -11.49
N ASP A 214 -11.34 -12.91 -11.25
CA ASP A 214 -10.17 -12.99 -10.36
C ASP A 214 -10.51 -12.97 -8.86
N VAL A 215 -11.77 -12.69 -8.49
CA VAL A 215 -12.18 -12.55 -7.09
C VAL A 215 -12.54 -13.92 -6.53
N ARG A 216 -11.86 -14.30 -5.46
CA ARG A 216 -12.05 -15.58 -4.77
C ARG A 216 -12.80 -15.36 -3.47
N PHE A 217 -13.66 -16.30 -3.09
CA PHE A 217 -14.39 -16.25 -1.82
C PHE A 217 -13.97 -17.39 -0.91
N PHE A 218 -13.77 -17.07 0.36
CA PHE A 218 -13.34 -18.01 1.38
C PHE A 218 -14.26 -17.99 2.59
N ARG A 219 -14.46 -19.15 3.20
CA ARG A 219 -15.12 -19.33 4.49
C ARG A 219 -14.09 -19.57 5.58
N ILE A 220 -14.31 -18.97 6.74
CA ILE A 220 -13.57 -19.27 7.95
C ILE A 220 -14.43 -20.14 8.84
N THR A 221 -13.90 -21.27 9.30
CA THR A 221 -14.56 -22.17 10.24
C THR A 221 -13.78 -22.30 11.55
N GLU A 222 -14.49 -22.48 12.65
CA GLU A 222 -13.93 -22.84 13.95
C GLU A 222 -14.60 -24.16 14.38
N GLN A 223 -13.82 -25.21 14.60
CA GLN A 223 -14.33 -26.55 14.92
C GLN A 223 -15.37 -27.07 13.91
N GLY A 224 -15.16 -26.79 12.62
CA GLY A 224 -16.06 -27.18 11.53
C GLY A 224 -17.33 -26.34 11.40
N LYS A 225 -17.55 -25.33 12.25
CA LYS A 225 -18.69 -24.40 12.13
C LYS A 225 -18.26 -23.11 11.43
N PRO A 226 -19.00 -22.62 10.42
CA PRO A 226 -18.72 -21.32 9.81
C PRO A 226 -18.83 -20.19 10.83
N ILE A 227 -17.82 -19.32 10.87
CA ILE A 227 -17.79 -18.13 11.73
C ILE A 227 -17.70 -16.83 10.95
N ALA A 228 -17.15 -16.84 9.73
CA ALA A 228 -17.02 -15.67 8.86
C ALA A 228 -16.79 -16.09 7.39
N GLY A 229 -16.72 -15.11 6.50
CA GLY A 229 -16.17 -15.29 5.15
C GLY A 229 -15.54 -14.02 4.62
N PHE A 230 -14.84 -14.10 3.50
CA PHE A 230 -14.26 -12.93 2.85
C PHE A 230 -14.08 -13.14 1.36
N TYR A 231 -14.15 -12.03 0.62
CA TYR A 231 -13.74 -11.92 -0.76
C TYR A 231 -12.30 -11.42 -0.81
N LEU A 232 -11.47 -12.04 -1.65
CA LEU A 232 -10.09 -11.67 -1.89
C LEU A 232 -9.92 -11.22 -3.34
N ASP A 233 -9.56 -9.96 -3.54
CA ASP A 233 -9.41 -9.29 -4.83
C ASP A 233 -8.00 -8.68 -4.98
N LEU A 234 -7.05 -9.48 -5.48
CA LEU A 234 -5.62 -9.15 -5.39
C LEU A 234 -5.10 -8.19 -6.46
N TYR A 235 -5.59 -8.27 -7.69
CA TYR A 235 -4.87 -7.73 -8.84
C TYR A 235 -5.33 -6.33 -9.24
N ALA A 236 -4.37 -5.51 -9.68
CA ALA A 236 -4.64 -4.23 -10.33
C ALA A 236 -5.36 -4.44 -11.67
N ARG A 237 -6.36 -3.62 -11.94
CA ARG A 237 -7.08 -3.60 -13.22
C ARG A 237 -7.73 -2.25 -13.46
N GLU A 238 -7.99 -1.95 -14.72
CA GLU A 238 -8.71 -0.73 -15.11
C GLU A 238 -10.08 -0.64 -14.41
N GLY A 239 -10.41 0.55 -13.91
CA GLY A 239 -11.66 0.81 -13.20
C GLY A 239 -11.68 0.39 -11.73
N LYS A 240 -10.65 -0.30 -11.22
CA LYS A 240 -10.48 -0.57 -9.79
C LYS A 240 -9.76 0.59 -9.11
N ARG A 241 -10.22 1.01 -7.92
CA ARG A 241 -9.54 2.02 -7.11
C ARG A 241 -8.13 1.52 -6.74
N GLY A 242 -7.12 2.39 -6.80
CA GLY A 242 -5.75 2.06 -6.40
C GLY A 242 -5.58 1.88 -4.88
N GLY A 243 -4.40 1.39 -4.47
CA GLY A 243 -4.06 1.12 -3.07
C GLY A 243 -4.41 -0.29 -2.62
N ALA A 244 -4.40 -0.53 -1.32
CA ALA A 244 -4.95 -1.73 -0.70
C ALA A 244 -5.93 -1.29 0.40
N TRP A 245 -6.97 -2.08 0.64
CA TRP A 245 -7.92 -1.84 1.71
C TRP A 245 -8.74 -3.08 2.05
N MET A 246 -9.17 -3.11 3.30
CA MET A 246 -10.25 -3.94 3.80
C MET A 246 -11.54 -3.12 3.84
N ALA A 247 -12.68 -3.74 3.52
CA ALA A 247 -14.00 -3.15 3.73
C ALA A 247 -15.02 -4.16 4.25
N ASP A 248 -16.02 -3.67 4.97
CA ASP A 248 -17.14 -4.48 5.43
C ASP A 248 -18.08 -4.81 4.26
N CYS A 249 -18.26 -6.10 3.97
CA CYS A 249 -19.38 -6.58 3.16
C CYS A 249 -20.63 -6.75 4.04
N ARG A 250 -20.43 -7.37 5.21
CA ARG A 250 -21.48 -7.64 6.18
C ARG A 250 -20.90 -7.64 7.59
N VAL A 251 -21.57 -6.98 8.52
CA VAL A 251 -21.15 -6.93 9.93
C VAL A 251 -21.75 -8.09 10.73
N ARG A 252 -21.02 -8.59 11.73
CA ARG A 252 -21.56 -9.58 12.67
C ARG A 252 -22.61 -8.92 13.56
N ARG A 253 -23.83 -9.46 13.57
CA ARG A 253 -24.90 -8.92 14.43
C ARG A 253 -25.95 -9.96 14.81
N LYS A 254 -26.62 -9.73 15.93
CA LYS A 254 -27.84 -10.44 16.28
C LYS A 254 -28.99 -9.95 15.40
N THR A 255 -29.72 -10.87 14.80
CA THR A 255 -30.96 -10.63 14.05
C THR A 255 -32.08 -11.48 14.65
N GLU A 256 -33.31 -11.26 14.22
CA GLU A 256 -34.47 -12.09 14.59
C GLU A 256 -34.25 -13.57 14.25
N ASN A 257 -33.48 -13.86 13.19
CA ASN A 257 -33.21 -15.20 12.69
C ASN A 257 -31.90 -15.82 13.24
N GLY A 258 -31.28 -15.18 14.23
CA GLY A 258 -30.00 -15.62 14.81
C GLY A 258 -28.83 -14.69 14.50
N VAL A 259 -27.60 -15.19 14.69
CA VAL A 259 -26.38 -14.39 14.46
C VAL A 259 -26.06 -14.37 12.97
N GLN A 260 -26.05 -13.18 12.38
CA GLN A 260 -25.50 -12.92 11.06
C GLN A 260 -23.97 -12.97 11.13
N LEU A 261 -23.33 -13.79 10.30
CA LEU A 261 -21.86 -13.90 10.26
C LEU A 261 -21.23 -12.73 9.47
N PRO A 262 -20.08 -12.21 9.91
CA PRO A 262 -19.39 -11.14 9.20
C PRO A 262 -18.83 -11.63 7.85
N VAL A 263 -18.76 -10.72 6.88
CA VAL A 263 -18.09 -10.90 5.59
C VAL A 263 -17.22 -9.69 5.30
N ALA A 264 -15.97 -9.90 4.89
CA ALA A 264 -15.05 -8.84 4.48
C ALA A 264 -14.83 -8.80 2.96
N PHE A 265 -14.49 -7.64 2.43
CA PHE A 265 -13.76 -7.47 1.18
C PHE A 265 -12.30 -7.18 1.52
N LEU A 266 -11.37 -7.96 0.96
CA LEU A 266 -9.93 -7.73 1.05
C LEU A 266 -9.44 -7.41 -0.35
N THR A 267 -9.00 -6.18 -0.56
CA THR A 267 -8.68 -5.66 -1.88
C THR A 267 -7.24 -5.16 -1.92
N CYS A 268 -6.48 -5.63 -2.91
CA CYS A 268 -5.13 -5.17 -3.20
C CYS A 268 -5.01 -4.73 -4.66
N ASN A 269 -3.88 -4.16 -5.07
CA ASN A 269 -3.59 -3.79 -6.45
C ASN A 269 -2.22 -4.32 -6.87
N PHE A 270 -2.01 -5.62 -6.70
CA PHE A 270 -0.77 -6.29 -7.04
C PHE A 270 -0.65 -6.50 -8.55
N THR A 271 0.58 -6.80 -8.98
CA THR A 271 0.87 -7.20 -10.35
C THR A 271 0.01 -8.41 -10.74
N ALA A 272 -0.74 -8.30 -11.84
CA ALA A 272 -1.61 -9.38 -12.34
C ALA A 272 -0.78 -10.54 -12.93
N PRO A 273 -1.31 -11.78 -12.97
CA PRO A 273 -0.66 -12.88 -13.65
C PRO A 273 -0.54 -12.62 -15.16
N VAL A 274 0.61 -12.96 -15.76
CA VAL A 274 0.87 -12.79 -17.20
C VAL A 274 1.23 -14.13 -17.82
N GLY A 275 0.73 -14.39 -19.03
CA GLY A 275 1.16 -15.54 -19.85
C GLY A 275 0.91 -16.92 -19.22
N GLY A 276 -0.11 -17.05 -18.36
CA GLY A 276 -0.42 -18.30 -17.65
C GLY A 276 0.50 -18.64 -16.47
N LYS A 277 1.45 -17.74 -16.13
CA LYS A 277 2.26 -17.84 -14.91
C LYS A 277 1.50 -17.21 -13.73
N PRO A 278 1.70 -17.69 -12.48
CA PRO A 278 1.14 -17.04 -11.32
C PRO A 278 1.73 -15.62 -11.16
N ALA A 279 0.94 -14.71 -10.57
CA ALA A 279 1.47 -13.43 -10.13
C ALA A 279 2.59 -13.66 -9.10
N LEU A 280 3.70 -12.95 -9.26
CA LEU A 280 4.83 -12.99 -8.34
C LEU A 280 4.88 -11.66 -7.59
N LEU A 281 4.79 -11.74 -6.27
CA LEU A 281 4.73 -10.59 -5.38
C LEU A 281 6.14 -10.12 -5.00
N THR A 282 6.29 -8.81 -4.87
CA THR A 282 7.40 -8.21 -4.11
C THR A 282 7.20 -8.47 -2.61
N HIS A 283 8.24 -8.32 -1.80
CA HIS A 283 8.11 -8.48 -0.35
C HIS A 283 7.14 -7.45 0.26
N ASP A 284 7.11 -6.22 -0.29
CA ASP A 284 6.18 -5.17 0.12
C ASP A 284 4.72 -5.50 -0.22
N GLU A 285 4.46 -6.19 -1.34
CA GLU A 285 3.12 -6.70 -1.65
C GLU A 285 2.71 -7.83 -0.69
N VAL A 286 3.66 -8.65 -0.22
CA VAL A 286 3.41 -9.68 0.81
C VAL A 286 3.05 -9.03 2.14
N THR A 287 3.80 -8.02 2.60
CA THR A 287 3.47 -7.29 3.84
C THR A 287 2.12 -6.59 3.73
N THR A 288 1.83 -5.96 2.58
CA THR A 288 0.52 -5.34 2.29
C THR A 288 -0.62 -6.34 2.39
N LEU A 289 -0.47 -7.55 1.85
CA LEU A 289 -1.50 -8.59 1.96
C LEU A 289 -1.76 -8.98 3.42
N PHE A 290 -0.71 -9.12 4.23
CA PHE A 290 -0.83 -9.42 5.66
C PHE A 290 -1.48 -8.27 6.43
N HIS A 291 -1.13 -7.02 6.10
CA HIS A 291 -1.73 -5.81 6.65
C HIS A 291 -3.26 -5.83 6.46
N GLU A 292 -3.72 -5.96 5.22
CA GLU A 292 -5.16 -6.00 4.92
C GLU A 292 -5.85 -7.19 5.59
N PHE A 293 -5.19 -8.35 5.62
CA PHE A 293 -5.75 -9.52 6.29
C PHE A 293 -5.87 -9.32 7.80
N GLY A 294 -4.99 -8.53 8.43
CA GLY A 294 -5.10 -8.14 9.84
C GLY A 294 -6.36 -7.33 10.13
N HIS A 295 -6.71 -6.35 9.29
CA HIS A 295 -8.03 -5.69 9.36
C HIS A 295 -9.16 -6.70 9.16
N GLY A 296 -9.01 -7.58 8.16
CA GLY A 296 -9.97 -8.65 7.89
C GLY A 296 -10.23 -9.52 9.11
N LEU A 297 -9.18 -9.93 9.82
CA LEU A 297 -9.26 -10.71 11.06
C LEU A 297 -9.96 -9.96 12.18
N HIS A 298 -9.65 -8.67 12.35
CA HIS A 298 -10.29 -7.82 13.37
C HIS A 298 -11.81 -7.80 13.19
N HIS A 299 -12.28 -7.69 11.95
CA HIS A 299 -13.70 -7.78 11.62
C HIS A 299 -14.27 -9.19 11.74
N MET A 300 -13.60 -10.18 11.14
CA MET A 300 -14.15 -11.53 10.97
C MET A 300 -14.17 -12.34 12.26
N LEU A 301 -13.23 -12.11 13.18
CA LEU A 301 -13.11 -12.85 14.43
C LEU A 301 -13.80 -12.17 15.62
N THR A 302 -14.47 -11.04 15.41
CA THR A 302 -15.25 -10.36 16.44
C THR A 302 -16.24 -11.29 17.13
N LYS A 303 -16.34 -11.17 18.46
CA LYS A 303 -17.36 -11.86 19.27
C LYS A 303 -18.55 -10.95 19.63
N GLN A 304 -18.50 -9.67 19.25
CA GLN A 304 -19.59 -8.70 19.46
C GLN A 304 -20.75 -8.95 18.48
N ASP A 305 -21.98 -8.94 18.96
CA ASP A 305 -23.20 -9.12 18.16
C ASP A 305 -24.09 -7.86 18.08
N VAL A 306 -23.62 -6.74 18.64
CA VAL A 306 -24.20 -5.41 18.43
C VAL A 306 -23.50 -4.76 17.24
N ALA A 307 -24.25 -4.48 16.17
CA ALA A 307 -23.69 -4.06 14.89
C ALA A 307 -22.78 -2.83 14.99
N ASP A 308 -23.17 -1.85 15.80
CA ASP A 308 -22.48 -0.56 15.95
C ASP A 308 -21.10 -0.69 16.61
N VAL A 309 -20.83 -1.79 17.31
CA VAL A 309 -19.56 -2.05 18.01
C VAL A 309 -18.94 -3.38 17.61
N SER A 310 -19.36 -3.96 16.49
CA SER A 310 -18.86 -5.24 16.01
C SER A 310 -17.83 -5.09 14.91
N GLY A 311 -16.78 -5.90 15.00
CA GLY A 311 -15.66 -5.83 14.06
C GLY A 311 -14.87 -4.56 14.32
N ILE A 312 -14.65 -3.79 13.25
CA ILE A 312 -13.88 -2.54 13.31
C ILE A 312 -14.74 -1.31 13.67
N ASN A 313 -16.07 -1.41 13.69
CA ASN A 313 -16.98 -0.27 13.91
C ASN A 313 -16.84 0.40 15.28
N GLY A 314 -16.55 -0.39 16.32
CA GLY A 314 -16.46 0.09 17.70
C GLY A 314 -15.07 0.53 18.13
N VAL A 315 -14.13 0.66 17.18
CA VAL A 315 -12.71 0.86 17.46
C VAL A 315 -12.33 2.28 17.07
N ALA A 316 -11.64 2.97 17.97
CA ALA A 316 -11.06 4.28 17.71
C ALA A 316 -10.13 4.21 16.49
N TRP A 317 -10.23 5.20 15.59
CA TRP A 317 -9.54 5.15 14.30
C TRP A 317 -8.02 5.05 14.42
N ASP A 318 -7.43 5.63 15.46
CA ASP A 318 -6.01 5.58 15.79
C ASP A 318 -5.55 4.25 16.42
N ALA A 319 -6.48 3.31 16.68
CA ALA A 319 -6.19 1.95 17.12
C ALA A 319 -6.50 0.89 16.06
N VAL A 320 -7.22 1.24 14.97
CA VAL A 320 -7.69 0.27 13.97
C VAL A 320 -6.53 -0.37 13.19
N GLU A 321 -5.38 0.31 13.14
CA GLU A 321 -4.15 -0.14 12.48
C GLU A 321 -3.33 -1.14 13.29
N LEU A 322 -3.66 -1.35 14.58
CA LEU A 322 -2.88 -2.28 15.41
C LEU A 322 -2.92 -3.72 14.86
N PRO A 323 -4.07 -4.31 14.51
CA PRO A 323 -4.10 -5.69 14.03
C PRO A 323 -3.53 -5.87 12.62
N SER A 324 -3.64 -4.85 11.76
CA SER A 324 -3.05 -4.87 10.41
C SER A 324 -1.52 -4.88 10.51
N GLN A 325 -0.94 -3.89 11.21
CA GLN A 325 0.51 -3.80 11.42
C GLN A 325 1.08 -4.98 12.21
N PHE A 326 0.31 -5.54 13.16
CA PHE A 326 0.72 -6.74 13.89
C PHE A 326 0.99 -7.91 12.93
N MET A 327 0.11 -8.13 11.94
CA MET A 327 0.24 -9.25 11.01
C MET A 327 1.47 -9.12 10.10
N GLU A 328 1.91 -7.91 9.78
CA GLU A 328 3.10 -7.68 8.94
C GLU A 328 4.38 -8.30 9.53
N ASN A 329 4.47 -8.43 10.86
CA ASN A 329 5.66 -9.01 11.52
C ASN A 329 5.95 -10.45 11.05
N TYR A 330 4.92 -11.23 10.74
CA TYR A 330 5.10 -12.61 10.27
C TYR A 330 5.71 -12.72 8.87
N CYS A 331 5.79 -11.60 8.13
CA CYS A 331 6.51 -11.53 6.85
C CYS A 331 8.02 -11.33 7.03
N TRP A 332 8.50 -11.11 8.26
CA TRP A 332 9.91 -10.91 8.59
C TRP A 332 10.49 -12.03 9.45
N GLU A 333 9.64 -12.80 10.14
CA GLU A 333 10.07 -13.95 10.94
C GLU A 333 10.29 -15.18 10.07
N ARG A 334 11.34 -15.95 10.38
CA ARG A 334 11.74 -17.12 9.58
C ARG A 334 10.61 -18.14 9.49
N GLU A 335 9.98 -18.45 10.61
CA GLU A 335 8.89 -19.43 10.69
C GLU A 335 7.67 -19.01 9.87
N GLY A 336 7.43 -17.71 9.74
CA GLY A 336 6.38 -17.17 8.87
C GLY A 336 6.78 -17.25 7.40
N LEU A 337 7.99 -16.77 7.06
CA LEU A 337 8.51 -16.82 5.70
C LEU A 337 8.60 -18.22 5.13
N ASP A 338 8.96 -19.25 5.91
CA ASP A 338 9.01 -20.64 5.42
C ASP A 338 7.63 -21.18 4.95
N LEU A 339 6.54 -20.60 5.44
CA LEU A 339 5.19 -20.94 4.99
C LEU A 339 4.88 -20.27 3.64
N LEU A 340 5.37 -19.05 3.46
CA LEU A 340 5.06 -18.13 2.35
C LEU A 340 6.00 -18.29 1.15
N ALA A 341 7.28 -18.52 1.41
CA ALA A 341 8.37 -18.32 0.48
C ALA A 341 8.87 -19.66 -0.11
N LYS A 342 8.47 -19.94 -1.35
CA LYS A 342 8.97 -21.07 -2.13
C LYS A 342 9.18 -20.66 -3.57
N HIS A 343 10.32 -21.03 -4.12
CA HIS A 343 10.67 -20.69 -5.50
C HIS A 343 9.64 -21.28 -6.47
N VAL A 344 9.12 -20.45 -7.37
CA VAL A 344 8.03 -20.80 -8.29
C VAL A 344 8.35 -22.03 -9.15
N ASP A 345 9.59 -22.15 -9.64
CA ASP A 345 9.97 -23.24 -10.53
C ASP A 345 10.48 -24.50 -9.80
N THR A 346 11.18 -24.35 -8.67
CA THR A 346 11.88 -25.47 -8.02
C THR A 346 11.17 -25.96 -6.77
N GLY A 347 10.30 -25.15 -6.17
CA GLY A 347 9.65 -25.42 -4.89
C GLY A 347 10.57 -25.33 -3.67
N GLU A 348 11.85 -24.98 -3.87
CA GLU A 348 12.83 -24.83 -2.79
C GLU A 348 12.47 -23.66 -1.86
N PRO A 349 12.72 -23.78 -0.54
CA PRO A 349 12.48 -22.70 0.42
C PRO A 349 13.41 -21.51 0.16
N LEU A 350 13.09 -20.36 0.77
CA LEU A 350 13.97 -19.19 0.76
C LEU A 350 15.32 -19.55 1.40
N PRO A 351 16.45 -19.45 0.66
CA PRO A 351 17.77 -19.76 1.19
C PRO A 351 18.14 -18.84 2.35
N ASP A 352 18.88 -19.37 3.33
CA ASP A 352 19.33 -18.62 4.52
C ASP A 352 20.06 -17.33 4.14
N VAL A 353 20.90 -17.37 3.10
CA VAL A 353 21.63 -16.19 2.60
C VAL A 353 20.68 -15.09 2.11
N LEU A 354 19.57 -15.43 1.45
CA LEU A 354 18.59 -14.42 1.01
C LEU A 354 17.76 -13.91 2.18
N PHE A 355 17.43 -14.77 3.14
CA PHE A 355 16.76 -14.36 4.38
C PHE A 355 17.63 -13.38 5.20
N GLU A 356 18.92 -13.68 5.39
CA GLU A 356 19.86 -12.80 6.10
C GLU A 356 19.99 -11.44 5.42
N ARG A 357 20.04 -11.40 4.08
CA ARG A 357 20.08 -10.15 3.31
C ARG A 357 18.78 -9.36 3.42
N LEU A 358 17.62 -10.04 3.37
CA LEU A 358 16.32 -9.40 3.59
C LEU A 358 16.26 -8.75 4.99
N GLN A 359 16.71 -9.47 6.02
CA GLN A 359 16.76 -8.95 7.39
C GLN A 359 17.74 -7.78 7.52
N ALA A 360 18.91 -7.84 6.87
CA ALA A 360 19.88 -6.75 6.86
C ALA A 360 19.34 -5.48 6.18
N ALA A 361 18.50 -5.64 5.16
CA ALA A 361 17.88 -4.55 4.42
C ALA A 361 16.60 -4.00 5.08
N LYS A 362 16.05 -4.66 6.10
CA LYS A 362 14.77 -4.30 6.76
C LYS A 362 14.65 -2.82 7.14
N ASN A 363 15.74 -2.25 7.67
CA ASN A 363 15.76 -0.87 8.17
C ASN A 363 16.41 0.12 7.18
N PHE A 364 16.72 -0.32 5.95
CA PHE A 364 17.33 0.53 4.94
C PHE A 364 16.41 1.72 4.62
N GLN A 365 16.94 2.93 4.77
CA GLN A 365 16.21 4.19 4.55
C GLN A 365 14.92 4.34 5.38
N SER A 366 14.85 3.66 6.51
CA SER A 366 13.65 3.67 7.36
C SER A 366 13.39 5.05 7.98
N ALA A 367 14.41 5.88 8.18
CA ALA A 367 14.21 7.24 8.68
C ALA A 367 13.65 8.19 7.61
N MET A 368 14.12 8.10 6.35
CA MET A 368 13.49 8.79 5.22
C MET A 368 12.03 8.37 5.05
N GLY A 369 11.74 7.06 5.15
CA GLY A 369 10.38 6.53 5.14
C GLY A 369 9.51 7.07 6.28
N MET A 370 10.06 7.13 7.49
CA MET A 370 9.40 7.68 8.68
C MET A 370 9.08 9.18 8.52
N VAL A 371 10.05 9.98 8.08
CA VAL A 371 9.86 11.43 7.86
C VAL A 371 8.77 11.69 6.82
N ARG A 372 8.69 10.88 5.76
CA ARG A 372 7.61 10.96 4.77
C ARG A 372 6.23 10.70 5.38
N GLN A 373 6.10 9.72 6.27
CA GLN A 373 4.82 9.47 6.96
C GLN A 373 4.46 10.62 7.91
N ILE A 374 5.45 11.13 8.64
CA ILE A 374 5.28 12.29 9.53
C ILE A 374 4.84 13.52 8.73
N GLU A 375 5.41 13.76 7.54
CA GLU A 375 5.03 14.85 6.65
C GLU A 375 3.55 14.75 6.25
N PHE A 376 3.07 13.57 5.86
CA PHE A 376 1.65 13.36 5.56
C PHE A 376 0.74 13.61 6.77
N SER A 377 1.13 13.10 7.94
CA SER A 377 0.34 13.28 9.17
C SER A 377 0.30 14.74 9.63
N LEU A 378 1.44 15.44 9.59
CA LEU A 378 1.52 16.86 9.91
C LEU A 378 0.74 17.70 8.90
N PHE A 379 0.85 17.40 7.61
CA PHE A 379 0.11 18.10 6.56
C PHE A 379 -1.39 18.02 6.81
N ASP A 380 -1.93 16.81 7.00
CA ASP A 380 -3.35 16.59 7.25
C ASP A 380 -3.83 17.30 8.53
N LEU A 381 -3.10 17.13 9.62
CA LEU A 381 -3.51 17.70 10.90
C LEU A 381 -3.47 19.23 10.89
N ARG A 382 -2.40 19.83 10.37
CA ARG A 382 -2.27 21.28 10.27
C ARG A 382 -3.32 21.86 9.32
N LEU A 383 -3.63 21.15 8.23
CA LEU A 383 -4.66 21.58 7.27
C LEU A 383 -6.04 21.69 7.92
N HIS A 384 -6.39 20.79 8.85
CA HIS A 384 -7.68 20.76 9.54
C HIS A 384 -7.70 21.45 10.90
N HIS A 385 -6.56 21.97 11.36
CA HIS A 385 -6.41 22.63 12.66
C HIS A 385 -6.01 24.10 12.55
N GLU A 386 -5.11 24.45 11.63
CA GLU A 386 -4.56 25.81 11.54
C GLU A 386 -5.26 26.67 10.48
N LEU A 387 -5.88 26.06 9.48
CA LEU A 387 -6.48 26.76 8.34
C LEU A 387 -8.01 26.65 8.38
N GLU A 388 -8.72 27.78 8.31
CA GLU A 388 -10.19 27.78 8.37
C GLU A 388 -10.86 27.47 7.03
N ALA A 389 -10.43 28.13 5.96
CA ALA A 389 -10.95 27.95 4.61
C ALA A 389 -9.83 28.27 3.59
N PRO A 390 -8.76 27.45 3.57
CA PRO A 390 -7.60 27.74 2.73
C PRO A 390 -7.95 27.58 1.25
N SER A 391 -7.39 28.46 0.43
CA SER A 391 -7.32 28.25 -1.02
C SER A 391 -6.33 27.13 -1.35
N ALA A 392 -6.40 26.59 -2.56
CA ALA A 392 -5.44 25.60 -3.05
C ALA A 392 -4.00 26.14 -3.00
N SER A 393 -3.81 27.45 -3.17
CA SER A 393 -2.49 28.08 -3.01
C SER A 393 -2.02 28.03 -1.56
N ASP A 394 -2.90 28.26 -0.59
CA ASP A 394 -2.55 28.20 0.83
C ASP A 394 -2.15 26.76 1.22
N VAL A 395 -2.90 25.77 0.72
CA VAL A 395 -2.61 24.34 0.92
C VAL A 395 -1.20 23.98 0.44
N GLN A 396 -0.79 24.47 -0.74
CA GLN A 396 0.55 24.18 -1.28
C GLN A 396 1.71 24.79 -0.48
N THR A 397 1.44 25.73 0.43
CA THR A 397 2.47 26.42 1.23
C THR A 397 2.53 25.97 2.69
N LEU A 398 1.67 25.03 3.09
CA LEU A 398 1.51 24.64 4.49
C LEU A 398 2.75 23.93 5.08
N LEU A 399 3.50 23.22 4.25
CA LEU A 399 4.79 22.58 4.55
C LEU A 399 5.81 22.94 3.46
#